data_AF-A0A2T2S4M1-F1
#
_entry.id   AF-A0A2T2S4M1-F1
#
_cell.length_a   1.000
_cell.length_b   1.000
_cell.length_c   1.000
_cell.angle_alpha   90.00
_cell.angle_beta   90.00
_cell.angle_gamma   90.00
#
_symmetry.space_group_name_H-M   'P 1'
#
loop_
_entity.id
_entity.type
_entity.pdbx_description
1 polymer ?
#
loop_
_entity_poly.entity_id
_entity_poly.type
_entity_poly.pdbx_seq_one_letter_code
_entity_poly.pdbx_strand_id
1 'polypeptide(L)'
;METLNLPTYEFRTAEREEKRVIYDPLREQYVRLTPEEWVRQHFVQYLIQTLNAPAGLVAVEAAFQYQGQPRRADVIVHDRQGDPLLLVECKAPRVSIDQDAFDQCARYNIVLGAPYLVVTNGQTHYACAIDFEARHYTFLDDLPPYEQLTDA
;
A
#
# COMPACT_ATOMS: atom_id res chain seq x y z
N MET A 1 10.18 -2.16 -17.16
CA MET A 1 9.28 -1.39 -16.29
C MET A 1 9.98 -0.10 -15.95
N GLU A 2 9.26 0.94 -15.55
CA GLU A 2 9.86 2.23 -15.19
C GLU A 2 10.63 2.11 -13.87
N THR A 3 11.75 2.83 -13.76
CA THR A 3 12.45 3.01 -12.48
C THR A 3 11.59 3.87 -11.57
N LEU A 4 11.44 3.43 -10.32
CA LEU A 4 10.65 4.10 -9.29
C LEU A 4 11.58 4.82 -8.32
N ASN A 5 11.07 5.84 -7.63
CA ASN A 5 11.73 6.54 -6.52
C ASN A 5 11.63 5.72 -5.21
N LEU A 6 11.98 4.44 -5.29
CA LEU A 6 12.02 3.48 -4.19
C LEU A 6 13.36 2.72 -4.23
N PRO A 7 13.81 2.10 -3.13
CA PRO A 7 14.99 1.24 -3.17
C PRO A 7 14.83 0.12 -4.21
N THR A 8 15.95 -0.35 -4.74
CA THR A 8 15.96 -1.42 -5.74
C THR A 8 15.81 -2.78 -5.07
N TYR A 9 14.90 -3.61 -5.58
CA TYR A 9 14.70 -4.98 -5.13
C TYR A 9 14.74 -5.97 -6.29
N GLU A 10 15.09 -7.21 -6.00
CA GLU A 10 15.05 -8.29 -6.98
C GLU A 10 13.65 -8.93 -7.04
N PHE A 11 13.08 -8.99 -8.24
CA PHE A 11 11.76 -9.58 -8.47
C PHE A 11 11.84 -10.76 -9.42
N ARG A 12 11.16 -11.84 -9.05
CA ARG A 12 10.95 -13.00 -9.93
C ARG A 12 9.84 -12.68 -10.93
N THR A 13 10.22 -12.33 -12.15
CA THR A 13 9.29 -12.09 -13.26
C THR A 13 9.39 -13.18 -14.32
N ALA A 14 8.30 -13.42 -15.05
CA ALA A 14 8.26 -14.41 -16.14
C ALA A 14 7.28 -13.97 -17.23
N GLU A 15 7.32 -14.64 -18.38
CA GLU A 15 6.28 -14.58 -19.41
C GLU A 15 5.46 -15.86 -19.37
N ARG A 16 4.13 -15.73 -19.30
CA ARG A 16 3.16 -16.84 -19.30
C ARG A 16 1.97 -16.42 -20.15
N GLU A 17 1.56 -17.27 -21.09
CA GLU A 17 0.41 -17.00 -21.96
C GLU A 17 0.45 -15.59 -22.61
N GLU A 18 1.62 -15.22 -23.15
CA GLU A 18 1.87 -13.90 -23.78
C GLU A 18 1.71 -12.69 -22.83
N LYS A 19 1.63 -12.93 -21.52
CA LYS A 19 1.53 -11.89 -20.49
C LYS A 19 2.76 -11.93 -19.58
N ARG A 20 3.24 -10.75 -19.21
CA ARG A 20 4.26 -10.63 -18.16
C ARG A 20 3.62 -10.83 -16.79
N VAL A 21 4.27 -11.60 -15.95
CA VAL A 21 3.84 -11.91 -14.58
C VAL A 21 4.97 -11.67 -13.58
N ILE A 22 4.61 -11.41 -12.34
CA ILE A 22 5.52 -11.22 -11.20
C ILE A 22 5.07 -12.12 -10.05
N TYR A 23 6.03 -12.78 -9.37
CA TYR A 23 5.73 -13.57 -8.18
C TYR A 23 5.53 -12.65 -6.99
N ASP A 24 4.36 -12.72 -6.38
CA ASP A 24 4.05 -12.06 -5.11
C ASP A 24 4.29 -13.06 -3.97
N PRO A 25 5.25 -12.81 -3.05
CA PRO A 25 5.54 -13.71 -1.95
C PRO A 25 4.48 -13.74 -0.85
N LEU A 26 3.69 -12.68 -0.69
CA LEU A 26 2.61 -12.61 0.30
C LEU A 26 1.35 -13.34 -0.18
N ARG A 27 1.08 -13.33 -1.48
CA ARG A 27 -0.02 -14.09 -2.11
C ARG A 27 0.40 -15.48 -2.60
N GLU A 28 1.67 -15.83 -2.47
CA GLU A 28 2.30 -17.09 -2.89
C GLU A 28 1.98 -17.51 -4.34
N GLN A 29 1.86 -16.54 -5.26
CA GLN A 29 1.45 -16.82 -6.64
C GLN A 29 2.02 -15.81 -7.64
N TYR A 30 2.02 -16.20 -8.91
CA TYR A 30 2.31 -15.27 -10.01
C TYR A 30 1.07 -14.46 -10.36
N VAL A 31 1.19 -13.14 -10.33
CA VAL A 31 0.14 -12.21 -10.73
C VAL A 31 0.55 -11.43 -11.98
N ARG A 32 -0.43 -10.85 -12.68
CA ARG A 32 -0.17 -10.05 -13.87
C ARG A 32 0.70 -8.84 -13.52
N LEU A 33 1.83 -8.69 -14.19
CA LEU A 33 2.75 -7.56 -13.99
C LEU A 33 2.23 -6.32 -14.73
N THR A 34 1.27 -5.64 -14.13
CA THR A 34 0.80 -4.31 -14.57
C THR A 34 1.73 -3.22 -14.05
N PRO A 35 1.67 -1.99 -14.60
CA PRO A 35 2.42 -0.86 -14.06
C PRO A 35 2.06 -0.53 -12.59
N GLU A 36 0.78 -0.66 -12.22
CA GLU A 36 0.32 -0.50 -10.84
C GLU A 36 0.84 -1.62 -9.92
N GLU A 37 0.79 -2.87 -10.39
CA GLU A 37 1.32 -4.02 -9.64
C GLU A 37 2.84 -3.89 -9.41
N TRP A 38 3.57 -3.29 -10.36
CA TRP A 38 4.99 -2.99 -10.18
C TRP A 38 5.24 -2.03 -9.02
N VAL A 39 4.43 -0.97 -8.91
CA VAL A 39 4.47 -0.03 -7.78
C VAL A 39 4.10 -0.76 -6.49
N ARG A 40 3.01 -1.52 -6.49
CA ARG A 40 2.53 -2.30 -5.33
C ARG A 40 3.62 -3.23 -4.80
N GLN A 41 4.25 -4.03 -5.65
CA GLN A 41 5.32 -4.95 -5.23
C GLN A 41 6.57 -4.21 -4.72
N HIS A 42 6.97 -3.08 -5.31
CA HIS A 42 8.07 -2.28 -4.75
C HIS A 42 7.73 -1.70 -3.39
N PHE A 43 6.52 -1.20 -3.23
CA PHE A 43 6.09 -0.59 -1.98
C PHE A 43 5.97 -1.64 -0.87
N VAL A 44 5.47 -2.84 -1.17
CA VAL A 44 5.49 -3.98 -0.24
C VAL A 44 6.91 -4.31 0.22
N GLN A 45 7.89 -4.36 -0.70
CA GLN A 45 9.29 -4.60 -0.30
C GLN A 45 9.86 -3.45 0.52
N TYR A 46 9.49 -2.20 0.22
CA TYR A 46 9.85 -1.04 1.04
C TYR A 46 9.30 -1.13 2.46
N LEU A 47 8.04 -1.50 2.63
CA LEU A 47 7.43 -1.73 3.94
C LEU A 47 8.19 -2.81 4.73
N ILE A 48 8.47 -3.96 4.10
CA ILE A 48 9.06 -5.12 4.78
C ILE A 48 10.56 -4.92 5.05
N GLN A 49 11.32 -4.50 4.05
CA GLN A 49 12.78 -4.47 4.13
C GLN A 49 13.34 -3.14 4.63
N THR A 50 12.69 -2.02 4.33
CA THR A 50 13.18 -0.69 4.74
C THR A 50 12.51 -0.23 6.03
N LEU A 51 11.18 -0.36 6.13
CA LEU A 51 10.43 0.04 7.32
C LEU A 51 10.28 -1.08 8.35
N ASN A 52 10.81 -2.27 8.08
CA ASN A 52 10.82 -3.44 8.98
C ASN A 52 9.41 -3.90 9.41
N ALA A 53 8.40 -3.71 8.57
CA ALA A 53 7.07 -4.28 8.81
C ALA A 53 7.14 -5.81 8.70
N PRO A 54 6.68 -6.56 9.72
CA PRO A 54 6.65 -8.02 9.64
C PRO A 54 5.79 -8.48 8.46
N ALA A 55 6.35 -9.29 7.56
CA ALA A 55 5.64 -9.73 6.34
C ALA A 55 4.28 -10.39 6.63
N GLY A 56 4.17 -11.13 7.73
CA GLY A 56 2.90 -11.76 8.16
C GLY A 56 1.81 -10.79 8.60
N LEU A 57 2.13 -9.50 8.78
CA LEU A 57 1.19 -8.43 9.11
C LEU A 57 0.86 -7.56 7.90
N VAL A 58 1.50 -7.80 6.75
CA VAL A 58 1.24 -7.09 5.49
C VAL A 58 0.29 -7.94 4.64
N ALA A 59 -0.89 -7.40 4.34
CA ALA A 59 -1.88 -8.01 3.47
C ALA A 59 -1.96 -7.25 2.14
N VAL A 60 -2.06 -7.98 1.03
CA VAL A 60 -2.20 -7.44 -0.32
C VAL A 60 -3.56 -7.81 -0.88
N GLU A 61 -4.24 -6.87 -1.57
CA GLU A 61 -5.60 -7.06 -2.12
C GLU A 61 -6.63 -7.44 -1.03
N ALA A 62 -6.50 -6.84 0.16
CA ALA A 62 -7.32 -7.16 1.31
C ALA A 62 -8.80 -6.77 1.08
N ALA A 63 -9.69 -7.76 1.13
CA ALA A 63 -11.11 -7.54 0.86
C ALA A 63 -11.84 -6.91 2.06
N PHE A 64 -12.72 -5.95 1.77
CA PHE A 64 -13.60 -5.32 2.76
C PHE A 64 -14.94 -4.92 2.13
N GLN A 65 -15.93 -4.60 2.96
CA GLN A 65 -17.23 -4.11 2.47
C GLN A 65 -17.32 -2.60 2.62
N TYR A 66 -17.63 -1.91 1.52
CA TYR A 66 -17.93 -0.48 1.52
C TYR A 66 -19.29 -0.27 0.88
N GLN A 67 -20.23 0.31 1.64
CA GLN A 67 -21.60 0.55 1.18
C GLN A 67 -22.29 -0.71 0.61
N GLY A 68 -22.06 -1.86 1.25
CA GLY A 68 -22.63 -3.15 0.84
C GLY A 68 -22.01 -3.76 -0.43
N GLN A 69 -20.93 -3.15 -0.97
CA GLN A 69 -20.21 -3.68 -2.12
C GLN A 69 -18.81 -4.18 -1.70
N PRO A 70 -18.35 -5.33 -2.24
CA PRO A 70 -17.00 -5.79 -2.00
C PRO A 70 -15.99 -4.84 -2.66
N ARG A 71 -15.01 -4.41 -1.87
CA ARG A 71 -13.85 -3.62 -2.29
C ARG A 71 -12.57 -4.34 -1.86
N ARG A 72 -11.45 -3.88 -2.41
CA ARG A 72 -10.12 -4.37 -2.09
C ARG A 72 -9.21 -3.18 -1.84
N ALA A 73 -8.46 -3.24 -0.77
CA ALA A 73 -7.37 -2.33 -0.49
C ALA A 73 -6.09 -2.92 -1.10
N ASP A 74 -5.26 -2.07 -1.69
CA ASP A 74 -4.04 -2.56 -2.35
C ASP A 74 -3.08 -3.19 -1.36
N VAL A 75 -2.78 -2.49 -0.26
CA VAL A 75 -2.01 -3.03 0.86
C VAL A 75 -2.59 -2.54 2.19
N ILE A 76 -2.68 -3.44 3.16
CA ILE A 76 -2.93 -3.11 4.57
C ILE A 76 -1.79 -3.67 5.41
N VAL A 77 -1.20 -2.86 6.28
CA VAL A 77 -0.32 -3.33 7.35
C VAL A 77 -1.12 -3.32 8.64
N HIS A 78 -1.02 -4.39 9.43
CA HIS A 78 -1.67 -4.51 10.72
C HIS A 78 -0.68 -4.30 11.86
N ASP A 79 -1.18 -3.88 13.02
CA ASP A 79 -0.41 -3.93 14.26
C ASP A 79 -0.29 -5.37 14.79
N ARG A 80 0.27 -5.53 16.00
CA ARG A 80 0.47 -6.85 16.61
C ARG A 80 -0.83 -7.46 17.16
N GLN A 81 -1.88 -6.66 17.29
CA GLN A 81 -3.21 -7.03 17.73
C GLN A 81 -4.08 -7.49 16.55
N GLY A 82 -3.65 -7.19 15.32
CA GLY A 82 -4.34 -7.52 14.09
C GLY A 82 -5.25 -6.39 13.61
N ASP A 83 -5.18 -5.21 14.22
CA ASP A 83 -5.95 -4.04 13.81
C ASP A 83 -5.24 -3.33 12.64
N PRO A 84 -5.98 -2.75 11.66
CA PRO A 84 -5.38 -2.00 10.57
C PRO A 84 -4.55 -0.81 11.07
N LEU A 85 -3.28 -0.78 10.72
CA LEU A 85 -2.33 0.26 11.11
C LEU A 85 -2.05 1.25 9.97
N LEU A 86 -1.83 0.72 8.77
CA LEU A 86 -1.52 1.49 7.58
C LEU A 86 -2.30 0.96 6.39
N LEU A 87 -2.99 1.85 5.69
CA LEU A 87 -3.62 1.56 4.39
C LEU A 87 -2.82 2.23 3.28
N VAL A 88 -2.48 1.47 2.24
CA VAL A 88 -1.78 1.98 1.06
C VAL A 88 -2.65 1.80 -0.18
N GLU A 89 -2.76 2.85 -0.97
CA GLU A 89 -3.31 2.84 -2.32
C GLU A 89 -2.18 3.07 -3.34
N CYS A 90 -2.07 2.18 -4.32
CA CYS A 90 -1.06 2.20 -5.37
C CYS A 90 -1.68 2.57 -6.71
N LYS A 91 -1.02 3.45 -7.46
CA LYS A 91 -1.37 3.82 -8.83
C LYS A 91 -0.23 3.48 -9.78
N ALA A 92 -0.52 3.42 -11.08
CA ALA A 92 0.53 3.27 -12.10
C ALA A 92 1.48 4.49 -12.12
N PRO A 93 2.77 4.34 -12.48
CA PRO A 93 3.77 5.41 -12.39
C PRO A 93 3.45 6.72 -13.10
N ARG A 94 2.70 6.64 -14.21
CA ARG A 94 2.32 7.82 -15.01
C ARG A 94 1.03 8.49 -14.55
N VAL A 95 0.33 7.92 -13.57
CA VAL A 95 -0.90 8.48 -13.03
C VAL A 95 -0.50 9.50 -11.96
N SER A 96 -0.88 10.76 -12.14
CA SER A 96 -0.70 11.80 -11.13
C SER A 96 -1.52 11.46 -9.89
N ILE A 97 -0.94 11.66 -8.71
CA ILE A 97 -1.69 11.58 -7.46
C ILE A 97 -2.33 12.94 -7.24
N ASP A 98 -3.65 12.99 -7.30
CA ASP A 98 -4.47 14.17 -7.07
C ASP A 98 -5.40 13.96 -5.88
N GLN A 99 -6.21 14.98 -5.58
CA GLN A 99 -7.17 14.95 -4.48
C GLN A 99 -8.15 13.77 -4.59
N ASP A 100 -8.54 13.36 -5.81
CA ASP A 100 -9.48 12.25 -6.00
C ASP A 100 -8.90 10.92 -5.51
N ALA A 101 -7.60 10.71 -5.69
CA ALA A 101 -6.89 9.54 -5.17
C ALA A 101 -6.87 9.52 -3.63
N PHE A 102 -6.68 10.68 -2.99
CA PHE A 102 -6.78 10.81 -1.53
C PHE A 102 -8.21 10.59 -1.04
N ASP A 103 -9.20 11.18 -1.71
CA ASP A 103 -10.60 11.03 -1.34
C ASP A 103 -11.04 9.56 -1.46
N GLN A 104 -10.51 8.81 -2.44
CA GLN A 104 -10.72 7.37 -2.52
C GLN A 104 -10.15 6.64 -1.31
N CYS A 105 -8.88 6.90 -0.96
CA CYS A 105 -8.22 6.26 0.18
C CYS A 105 -8.92 6.62 1.51
N ALA A 106 -9.24 7.90 1.72
CA ALA A 106 -9.96 8.38 2.90
C ALA A 106 -11.34 7.73 3.04
N ARG A 107 -12.10 7.56 1.94
CA ARG A 107 -13.40 6.87 1.97
C ARG A 107 -13.28 5.41 2.41
N TYR A 108 -12.26 4.70 1.92
CA TYR A 108 -12.01 3.32 2.34
C TYR A 108 -11.61 3.26 3.81
N ASN A 109 -10.84 4.25 4.26
CA ASN A 109 -10.41 4.31 5.65
C ASN A 109 -11.54 4.59 6.66
N ILE A 110 -12.68 5.13 6.24
CA ILE A 110 -13.87 5.22 7.10
C ILE A 110 -14.29 3.83 7.60
N VAL A 111 -14.09 2.79 6.80
CA VAL A 111 -14.42 1.41 7.17
C VAL A 111 -13.27 0.70 7.85
N LEU A 112 -12.04 0.90 7.35
CA LEU A 112 -10.86 0.16 7.82
C LEU A 112 -10.26 0.74 9.10
N GLY A 113 -10.40 2.05 9.34
CA GLY A 113 -9.95 2.69 10.58
C GLY A 113 -8.43 2.75 10.77
N ALA A 114 -7.64 2.69 9.69
CA ALA A 114 -6.19 2.75 9.82
C ALA A 114 -5.73 4.17 10.20
N PRO A 115 -4.87 4.35 11.23
CA PRO A 115 -4.37 5.66 11.64
C PRO A 115 -3.43 6.29 10.61
N TYR A 116 -2.84 5.50 9.72
CA TYR A 116 -1.96 5.99 8.66
C TYR A 116 -2.47 5.64 7.28
N LEU A 117 -2.35 6.59 6.35
CA LEU A 117 -2.64 6.38 4.94
C LEU A 117 -1.43 6.70 4.09
N VAL A 118 -1.24 5.92 3.01
CA VAL A 118 -0.32 6.26 1.94
C VAL A 118 -1.03 6.17 0.59
N VAL A 119 -0.79 7.16 -0.27
CA VAL A 119 -1.07 7.06 -1.70
C VAL A 119 0.24 7.19 -2.46
N THR A 120 0.49 6.26 -3.38
CA THR A 120 1.74 6.25 -4.15
C THR A 120 1.55 5.80 -5.59
N ASN A 121 2.32 6.39 -6.50
CA ASN A 121 2.50 5.91 -7.87
C ASN A 121 3.95 5.42 -8.09
N GLY A 122 4.75 5.27 -7.03
CA GLY A 122 6.16 4.89 -7.10
C GLY A 122 7.11 6.02 -7.52
N GLN A 123 6.63 7.15 -8.02
CA GLN A 123 7.46 8.35 -8.25
C GLN A 123 7.25 9.41 -7.17
N THR A 124 6.00 9.51 -6.71
CA THR A 124 5.56 10.38 -5.64
C THR A 124 4.86 9.53 -4.60
N HIS A 125 5.09 9.87 -3.35
CA HIS A 125 4.54 9.21 -2.18
C HIS A 125 3.97 10.29 -1.30
N TYR A 126 2.74 10.10 -0.86
CA TYR A 126 2.15 10.95 0.16
C TYR A 126 1.69 10.08 1.30
N ALA A 127 2.15 10.41 2.50
CA ALA A 127 1.75 9.77 3.73
C ALA A 127 0.98 10.78 4.59
N CYS A 128 -0.05 10.33 5.30
CA CYS A 128 -0.69 11.14 6.33
C CYS A 128 -1.09 10.30 7.54
N ALA A 129 -1.12 10.96 8.70
CA ALA A 129 -1.70 10.46 9.92
C ALA A 129 -3.11 11.03 10.09
N ILE A 130 -4.06 10.21 10.55
CA ILE A 130 -5.45 10.60 10.75
C ILE A 130 -5.72 10.77 12.25
N ASP A 131 -6.26 11.93 12.59
CA ASP A 131 -6.89 12.19 13.87
C ASP A 131 -8.40 11.99 13.71
N PHE A 132 -8.88 10.82 14.16
CA PHE A 132 -10.30 10.47 14.07
C PHE A 132 -11.18 11.32 14.99
N GLU A 133 -10.64 11.82 16.10
CA GLU A 133 -11.39 12.66 17.05
C GLU A 133 -11.57 14.07 16.50
N ALA A 134 -10.47 14.69 16.04
CA ALA A 134 -10.47 16.03 15.44
C ALA A 134 -10.99 16.05 13.99
N ARG A 135 -11.16 14.87 13.37
CA ARG A 135 -11.55 14.70 11.95
C ARG A 135 -10.63 15.46 11.00
N HIS A 136 -9.33 15.36 11.27
CA HIS A 136 -8.28 16.03 10.52
C HIS A 136 -7.20 15.01 10.13
N TYR A 137 -6.42 15.33 9.10
CA TYR A 137 -5.25 14.54 8.73
C TYR A 137 -4.04 15.45 8.58
N THR A 138 -2.88 14.93 8.97
CA THR A 138 -1.61 15.65 8.88
C THR A 138 -0.69 14.92 7.93
N PHE A 139 -0.18 15.62 6.92
CA PHE A 139 0.82 15.06 6.02
C PHE A 139 2.11 14.77 6.78
N LEU A 140 2.71 13.63 6.48
CA LEU A 140 4.00 13.22 6.99
C LEU A 140 5.04 13.47 5.90
N ASP A 141 6.22 13.97 6.28
CA ASP A 141 7.35 14.13 5.37
C ASP A 141 7.82 12.75 4.88
N ASP A 142 7.88 11.78 5.80
CA ASP A 142 8.22 10.39 5.54
C ASP A 142 7.37 9.45 6.41
N LEU A 143 7.19 8.21 5.94
CA LEU A 143 6.57 7.16 6.74
C LEU A 143 7.62 6.59 7.72
N PRO A 144 7.38 6.62 9.05
CA PRO A 144 8.35 6.12 10.00
C PRO A 144 8.44 4.57 9.98
N PRO A 145 9.50 3.98 10.58
CA PRO A 145 9.61 2.53 10.73
C PRO A 145 8.42 1.93 11.48
N TYR A 146 8.13 0.65 11.22
CA TYR A 146 6.98 -0.07 11.75
C TYR A 146 6.80 0.08 13.27
N GLU A 147 7.85 -0.11 14.07
CA GLU A 147 7.75 0.01 15.53
C GLU A 147 7.30 1.41 15.98
N GLN A 148 7.67 2.47 15.26
CA GLN A 148 7.24 3.83 15.59
C GLN A 148 5.79 4.10 15.17
N LEU A 149 5.28 3.38 14.15
CA LEU A 149 3.87 3.45 13.78
C LEU A 149 2.99 2.80 14.86
N THR A 150 3.47 1.76 15.53
CA THR A 150 2.71 1.06 16.59
C THR A 150 2.71 1.75 17.95
N ASP A 151 3.58 2.73 18.16
CA ASP A 151 3.75 3.43 19.44
C ASP A 151 2.93 4.74 19.54
N ALA A 152 2.16 5.08 18.49
CA ALA A 152 1.44 6.35 18.35
C ALA A 152 0.00 6.32 18.92
#